data_AF-A0A0G4NL74-F1
#
_entry.id   AF-A0A0G4NL74-F1
#
_cell.length_a   1.000
_cell.length_b   1.000
_cell.length_c   1.000
_cell.angle_alpha   90.00
_cell.angle_beta   90.00
_cell.angle_gamma   90.00
#
_symmetry.space_group_name_H-M   'P 1'
#
loop_
_entity.id
_entity.type
_entity.pdbx_description
1 polymer ?
#
loop_
_entity_poly.entity_id
_entity_poly.type
_entity_poly.pdbx_seq_one_letter_code
_entity_poly.pdbx_strand_id
1 'polypeptide(L)' 'MKVTCIEKRGTLGGTCLNVGCIPSKALLNNSHIYHTIKHDTKNRGIDVSDVSINLEQFMKAKDTAV' A
#
# COMPACT_ATOMS: atom_id res chain seq x y z
N MET A 1 -18.71 -27.28 16.27
CA MET A 1 -19.66 -26.16 16.02
C MET A 1 -19.99 -26.13 14.54
N LYS A 2 -21.26 -25.91 14.18
CA LYS A 2 -21.65 -25.57 12.80
C LYS A 2 -21.80 -24.05 12.73
N VAL A 3 -21.06 -23.39 11.84
CA VAL A 3 -21.03 -21.92 11.72
C VAL A 3 -21.25 -21.52 10.27
N THR A 4 -22.00 -20.44 10.05
CA THR A 4 -22.21 -19.81 8.74
C THR A 4 -21.82 -18.33 8.85
N CYS A 5 -21.03 -17.83 7.89
CA CYS A 5 -20.62 -16.44 7.79
C CYS A 5 -21.37 -15.78 6.63
N ILE A 6 -22.01 -14.64 6.87
CA ILE A 6 -22.79 -13.90 5.87
C ILE A 6 -22.18 -12.51 5.73
N GLU A 7 -21.81 -12.14 4.50
CA GLU A 7 -21.21 -10.85 4.15
C GLU A 7 -21.97 -10.24 2.96
N LYS A 8 -22.26 -8.94 3.04
CA LYS A 8 -23.02 -8.19 2.03
C LYS A 8 -22.14 -7.65 0.91
N ARG A 9 -20.86 -7.37 1.18
CA ARG A 9 -19.95 -6.62 0.29
C ARG A 9 -19.37 -7.43 -0.87
N GLY A 10 -19.72 -8.72 -1.01
CA GLY A 10 -19.24 -9.58 -2.09
C GLY A 10 -17.82 -10.13 -1.89
N THR A 11 -16.97 -9.43 -1.14
CA THR A 11 -15.67 -9.90 -0.66
C THR A 11 -15.63 -9.94 0.87
N LEU A 12 -14.90 -10.90 1.42
CA LEU A 12 -14.68 -11.03 2.86
C LEU A 12 -13.68 -9.95 3.35
N GLY A 13 -13.48 -9.86 4.67
CA GLY A 13 -12.47 -8.99 5.29
C GLY A 13 -12.97 -7.60 5.69
N GLY A 14 -14.22 -7.26 5.35
CA GLY A 14 -14.91 -6.09 5.90
C GLY A 14 -14.16 -4.76 5.68
N THR A 15 -14.28 -3.83 6.63
CA THR A 15 -13.67 -2.50 6.52
C THR A 15 -12.14 -2.55 6.53
N CYS A 16 -11.54 -3.38 7.40
CA CYS A 16 -10.09 -3.41 7.61
C CYS A 16 -9.33 -3.77 6.33
N LEU A 17 -9.78 -4.82 5.63
CA LEU A 17 -9.18 -5.28 4.38
C LEU A 17 -9.55 -4.36 3.22
N ASN A 18 -10.85 -4.09 3.02
CA ASN A 18 -11.28 -3.52 1.75
C ASN A 18 -11.07 -2.00 1.63
N VAL A 19 -11.21 -1.25 2.73
CA VAL A 19 -11.25 0.23 2.68
C VAL A 19 -10.59 0.90 3.89
N GLY A 20 -9.82 0.15 4.67
CA GLY A 20 -9.34 0.58 5.98
C GLY A 20 -7.84 0.40 6.13
N CYS A 21 -7.46 -0.40 7.13
CA CYS A 21 -6.08 -0.53 7.57
C CYS A 21 -5.14 -1.02 6.47
N ILE A 22 -5.55 -2.04 5.71
CA ILE A 22 -4.70 -2.66 4.68
C ILE A 22 -4.37 -1.66 3.56
N PRO A 23 -5.35 -1.03 2.87
CA PRO A 23 -5.04 -0.07 1.83
C PRO A 23 -4.30 1.15 2.37
N SER A 24 -4.61 1.60 3.59
CA SER A 24 -3.90 2.71 4.22
C SER A 24 -2.42 2.39 4.48
N LYS A 25 -2.12 1.17 4.96
CA LYS A 25 -0.74 0.76 5.23
C LYS A 25 0.06 0.47 3.97
N ALA A 26 -0.58 -0.05 2.91
CA ALA A 26 0.05 -0.20 1.60
C ALA A 26 0.52 1.17 1.04
N LEU A 27 -0.35 2.19 1.10
CA LEU A 27 0.01 3.54 0.66
C LEU A 27 1.11 4.16 1.52
N LEU A 28 1.04 4.00 2.85
CA LEU A 28 2.06 4.51 3.77
C LEU A 28 3.42 3.86 3.50
N ASN A 29 3.47 2.56 3.26
CA ASN A 29 4.72 1.86 2.96
C ASN A 29 5.36 2.38 1.66
N ASN A 30 4.57 2.50 0.59
CA ASN A 30 5.10 3.02 -0.68
C ASN A 30 5.57 4.48 -0.55
N SER A 31 4.86 5.29 0.24
CA SER A 31 5.25 6.69 0.51
C SER A 31 6.53 6.76 1.32
N HIS A 32 6.71 5.85 2.30
CA HIS A 32 7.93 5.74 3.07
C HIS A 32 9.11 5.36 2.17
N ILE A 33 8.93 4.40 1.25
CA ILE A 33 9.97 4.04 0.27
C ILE A 33 10.36 5.25 -0.58
N TYR A 34 9.39 5.99 -1.12
CA TYR A 34 9.67 7.21 -1.88
C TYR A 34 10.48 8.23 -1.06
N HIS A 35 10.09 8.45 0.20
CA HIS A 35 10.81 9.33 1.11
C HIS A 35 12.24 8.85 1.38
N THR A 36 12.43 7.55 1.65
CA THR A 36 13.75 6.94 1.85
C THR A 36 14.63 7.12 0.61
N ILE A 37 14.09 6.89 -0.59
CA ILE A 37 14.84 7.05 -1.85
C ILE A 37 15.28 8.50 -2.05
N LYS A 38 14.46 9.47 -1.64
CA LYS A 38 14.75 10.90 -1.83
C LYS A 38 15.72 11.49 -0.82
N HIS A 39 15.70 11.01 0.43
CA HIS A 39 16.42 11.65 1.54
C HIS A 39 17.54 10.80 2.14
N ASP A 40 17.40 9.48 2.14
CA ASP A 40 18.12 8.58 3.04
C ASP A 40 19.11 7.65 2.32
N THR A 41 19.03 7.61 0.99
CA THR A 41 19.87 6.82 0.08
C THR A 41 21.27 7.38 -0.08
N LYS A 42 21.42 8.70 -0.08
CA LYS A 42 22.73 9.37 -0.23
C LYS A 42 23.70 9.00 0.89
N ASN A 43 23.21 8.92 2.13
CA ASN A 43 24.00 8.49 3.29
C ASN A 43 24.37 7.00 3.25
N ARG A 44 23.73 6.22 2.36
CA ARG A 44 23.99 4.80 2.12
C ARG A 44 24.84 4.56 0.86
N GLY A 45 25.35 5.62 0.22
CA GLY A 45 26.16 5.53 -1.00
C GLY A 45 25.36 5.18 -2.26
N ILE A 46 24.04 5.38 -2.24
CA ILE A 46 23.17 5.14 -3.40
C ILE A 46 22.83 6.50 -4.01
N ASP A 47 23.42 6.80 -5.16
CA ASP A 47 23.14 8.01 -5.92
C ASP A 47 21.91 7.79 -6.80
N VAL A 48 20.86 8.56 -6.54
CA VAL A 48 19.61 8.54 -7.30
C VAL A 48 19.43 9.91 -7.95
N SER A 49 19.43 9.97 -9.28
CA SER A 49 19.42 11.21 -10.04
C SER A 49 18.04 11.84 -10.15
N ASP A 50 17.00 11.04 -10.44
CA ASP A 50 15.63 11.54 -10.58
C ASP A 50 14.60 10.48 -10.14
N VAL A 51 13.62 10.89 -9.33
CA VAL A 51 12.60 9.99 -8.78
C VAL A 51 11.22 10.58 -9.00
N SER A 52 10.53 10.09 -10.02
CA SER A 52 9.16 10.44 -10.33
C SER A 52 8.16 9.47 -9.69
N ILE A 53 7.04 9.98 -9.19
CA ILE A 53 5.92 9.15 -8.73
C ILE A 53 4.96 8.91 -9.92
N ASN A 54 4.72 7.64 -10.25
CA ASN A 54 3.60 7.25 -11.11
C ASN A 54 2.38 6.96 -10.23
N LEU A 55 1.47 7.93 -10.14
CA LEU A 55 0.29 7.83 -9.26
C LEU A 55 -0.66 6.71 -9.67
N GLU A 56 -0.83 6.44 -10.96
CA GLU A 56 -1.71 5.37 -11.43
C GLU A 56 -1.21 4.00 -10.95
N GLN A 57 0.09 3.74 -11.09
CA GLN A 57 0.69 2.51 -10.61
C GLN A 57 0.68 2.42 -9.08
N PHE A 58 0.82 3.56 -8.40
CA PHE A 58 0.76 3.66 -6.95
C PHE A 58 -0.62 3.26 -6.40
N MET A 59 -1.69 3.69 -7.07
CA MET A 59 -3.07 3.34 -6.73
C MET A 59 -3.38 1.88 -7.07
N LYS A 60 -2.90 1.37 -8.21
CA LYS A 60 -3.02 -0.05 -8.56
C LYS A 60 -2.33 -0.96 -7.53
N ALA A 61 -1.15 -0.58 -7.03
CA ALA A 61 -0.45 -1.35 -6.00
C ALA A 61 -1.23 -1.44 -4.68
N LYS A 62 -1.99 -0.39 -4.34
CA LYS A 62 -2.93 -0.42 -3.20
C LYS A 62 -4.07 -1.42 -3.45
N ASP A 63 -4.60 -1.46 -4.66
CA ASP A 63 -5.71 -2.36 -5.00
C ASP A 63 -5.28 -3.84 -5.00
N THR A 64 -4.04 -4.15 -5.40
CA THR A 64 -3.49 -5.53 -5.32
C THR A 64 -3.25 -6.01 -3.89
N ALA A 65 -3.10 -5.10 -2.93
CA ALA A 65 -2.84 -5.45 -1.53
C ALA A 65 -4.09 -5.87 -0.75
N VAL A 66 -5.28 -5.72 -1.36
CA VAL A 66 -6.59 -5.95 -0.76
C VAL A 66 -7.20 -7.26 -1.27
#